data_AF-A0A8X6FBP2-F1
#
_entry.id   AF-A0A8X6FBP2-F1
#
_cell.length_a   1.000
_cell.length_b   1.000
_cell.length_c   1.000
_cell.angle_alpha   90.00
_cell.angle_beta   90.00
_cell.angle_gamma   90.00
#
_symmetry.space_group_name_H-M   'P 1'
#
loop_
_entity.id
_entity.type
_entity.pdbx_description
1 polymer ?
#
loop_
_entity_poly.entity_id
_entity_poly.type
_entity_poly.pdbx_seq_one_letter_code
_entity_poly.pdbx_strand_id
1 'polypeptide(L)'
;MVKIGDFVVTALLDTGSVRNLIRFDVYKRMNPKTKLWRESTVLTGLGQGQVKPLGSFRHVAEIDGHVCRLDFQVVPSAALKFEAIIGSAFLAHAPCPFHEEKVKPESPDWIFNIFEERRARRVRPATHSEC
;
A
#
# COMPACT_ATOMS: atom_id res chain seq x y z
N MET A 1 -4.90 -1.99 -9.56
CA MET A 1 -4.61 -0.58 -9.22
C MET A 1 -5.04 -0.33 -7.78
N VAL A 2 -4.58 0.73 -7.13
CA VAL A 2 -5.04 1.10 -5.78
C VAL A 2 -5.53 2.54 -5.82
N LYS A 3 -6.73 2.79 -5.30
CA LYS A 3 -7.26 4.15 -5.12
C LYS A 3 -6.94 4.60 -3.70
N ILE A 4 -6.40 5.79 -3.51
CA ILE A 4 -6.12 6.40 -2.20
C ILE A 4 -6.81 7.76 -2.20
N GLY A 5 -7.90 7.89 -1.45
CA GLY A 5 -8.82 9.02 -1.58
C GLY A 5 -9.41 9.04 -3.00
N ASP A 6 -9.23 10.14 -3.72
CA ASP A 6 -9.69 10.27 -5.12
C ASP A 6 -8.60 9.94 -6.15
N PHE A 7 -7.41 9.51 -5.71
CA PHE A 7 -6.25 9.33 -6.58
C PHE A 7 -5.98 7.85 -6.84
N VAL A 8 -5.89 7.48 -8.12
CA VAL A 8 -5.44 6.14 -8.52
C VAL A 8 -3.93 6.13 -8.64
N VAL A 9 -3.29 5.16 -7.99
CA VAL A 9 -1.83 4.99 -8.00
C VAL A 9 -1.43 3.57 -8.40
N THR A 10 -0.23 3.47 -8.97
CA THR A 10 0.45 2.21 -9.22
C THR A 10 1.18 1.79 -7.95
N ALA A 11 0.56 0.89 -7.19
CA ALA A 11 1.12 0.37 -5.94
C ALA A 11 1.67 -1.05 -6.10
N LEU A 12 2.77 -1.34 -5.41
CA LEU A 12 3.25 -2.69 -5.14
C LEU A 12 2.55 -3.23 -3.88
N LEU A 13 1.93 -4.40 -3.96
CA LEU A 13 1.55 -5.14 -2.77
C LEU A 13 2.75 -5.97 -2.32
N ASP A 14 3.23 -5.74 -1.10
CA ASP A 14 4.46 -6.34 -0.58
C ASP A 14 4.21 -6.91 0.83
N THR A 15 4.06 -8.23 0.93
CA THR A 15 3.85 -8.91 2.22
C THR A 15 5.09 -8.92 3.09
N GLY A 16 6.29 -8.73 2.51
CA GLY A 16 7.55 -8.62 3.24
C GLY A 16 7.75 -7.26 3.92
N SER A 17 7.03 -6.24 3.47
CA SER A 17 7.00 -4.94 4.15
C SER A 17 5.89 -4.92 5.18
N VAL A 18 6.19 -4.57 6.43
CA VAL A 18 5.14 -4.32 7.43
C VAL A 18 4.43 -2.98 7.18
N ARG A 19 5.11 -1.99 6.60
CA ARG A 19 4.62 -0.60 6.47
C ARG A 19 4.01 -0.33 5.10
N ASN A 20 2.99 0.54 5.07
CA ASN A 20 2.54 1.17 3.83
C ASN A 20 3.37 2.43 3.58
N LEU A 21 3.92 2.56 2.39
CA LEU A 21 4.75 3.68 2.00
C LEU A 21 4.13 4.40 0.81
N ILE A 22 4.29 5.72 0.74
CA ILE A 22 3.91 6.50 -0.43
C ILE A 22 5.00 7.52 -0.75
N ARG A 23 5.25 7.75 -2.03
CA ARG A 23 6.21 8.78 -2.43
C ARG A 23 5.71 10.18 -2.12
N PHE A 24 6.64 11.07 -1.80
CA PHE A 24 6.33 12.46 -1.46
C PHE A 24 5.66 13.25 -2.59
N ASP A 25 6.08 13.06 -3.84
CA ASP A 25 5.44 13.70 -4.99
C ASP A 25 4.00 13.24 -5.22
N VAL A 26 3.72 11.96 -4.99
CA VAL A 26 2.35 11.42 -5.02
C VAL A 26 1.53 12.02 -3.89
N TYR A 27 2.06 12.04 -2.66
CA TYR A 27 1.44 12.70 -1.53
C TYR A 27 1.13 14.18 -1.84
N LYS A 28 2.06 14.93 -2.42
CA LYS A 28 1.81 16.34 -2.81
C LYS A 28 0.72 16.47 -3.87
N ARG A 29 0.70 15.59 -4.88
CA ARG A 29 -0.35 15.57 -5.92
C ARG A 29 -1.74 15.34 -5.35
N MET A 30 -1.84 14.59 -4.24
CA MET A 30 -3.10 14.38 -3.53
C MET A 30 -3.66 15.65 -2.86
N ASN A 31 -2.91 16.77 -2.89
CA ASN A 31 -3.19 18.02 -2.18
C ASN A 31 -3.77 17.82 -0.76
N PRO A 32 -3.04 17.11 0.10
CA PRO A 32 -3.55 16.66 1.38
C PRO A 32 -3.78 17.88 2.27
N LYS A 33 -5.04 18.07 2.68
CA LYS A 33 -5.41 19.06 3.70
C LYS A 33 -4.81 18.73 5.08
N THR A 34 -4.36 17.49 5.25
CA THR A 34 -3.84 16.96 6.52
C THR A 34 -2.35 17.22 6.66
N LYS A 35 -1.91 17.74 7.80
CA LYS A 35 -0.49 17.82 8.16
C LYS A 35 0.06 16.42 8.43
N LEU A 36 1.29 16.15 8.02
CA LEU A 36 1.99 14.92 8.37
C LEU A 36 2.24 14.85 9.87
N TRP A 37 1.99 13.69 10.48
CA TRP A 37 2.48 13.37 11.81
C TRP A 37 3.98 13.12 11.77
N ARG A 38 4.68 13.58 12.81
CA ARG A 38 6.12 13.41 12.91
C ARG A 38 6.45 11.93 13.05
N GLU A 39 7.45 11.48 12.31
CA GLU A 39 7.94 10.11 12.32
C GLU A 39 9.43 10.11 12.72
N SER A 40 9.82 9.19 13.60
CA SER A 40 11.23 9.01 14.03
C SER A 40 11.83 7.70 13.53
N THR A 41 11.02 6.85 12.90
CA THR A 41 11.45 5.56 12.35
C THR A 41 12.46 5.74 11.21
N VAL A 42 13.39 4.79 11.08
CA VAL A 42 14.28 4.66 9.91
C VAL A 42 13.92 3.36 9.19
N LEU A 43 13.72 3.45 7.88
CA LEU A 43 13.39 2.31 7.03
C LEU A 43 14.66 1.75 6.38
N THR A 44 14.70 0.42 6.24
CA THR A 44 15.75 -0.32 5.53
C THR A 44 15.11 -1.24 4.48
N GLY A 45 15.91 -1.84 3.61
CA GLY A 45 15.41 -2.81 2.62
C GLY A 45 14.84 -2.22 1.33
N LEU A 46 14.89 -0.89 1.15
CA LEU A 46 14.45 -0.21 -0.09
C LEU A 46 15.50 -0.20 -1.21
N GLY A 47 16.60 -0.96 -1.05
CA GLY A 47 17.70 -1.05 -2.02
C GLY A 47 18.68 0.14 -2.04
N GLN A 48 18.30 1.30 -1.47
CA GLN A 48 19.12 2.52 -1.42
C GLN A 48 19.72 2.81 -0.03
N GLY A 49 19.71 1.83 0.88
CA GLY A 49 20.17 1.99 2.26
C GLY A 49 19.06 2.44 3.22
N GLN A 50 19.42 3.31 4.18
CA GLN A 50 18.50 3.82 5.20
C GLN A 50 17.70 5.02 4.68
N VAL A 51 16.38 4.97 4.84
CA VAL A 51 15.46 6.04 4.43
C VAL A 51 14.71 6.56 5.64
N LYS A 52 14.75 7.87 5.86
CA LYS A 52 13.93 8.54 6.87
C LYS A 52 12.62 9.02 6.24
N PRO A 53 11.45 8.59 6.74
CA PRO A 53 10.19 9.15 6.33
C PRO A 53 10.10 10.64 6.66
N LEU A 54 9.40 11.41 5.83
CA LEU A 54 9.09 12.82 6.04
C LEU A 54 7.96 13.00 7.08
N GLY A 55 7.23 11.93 7.34
CA GLY A 55 6.14 11.86 8.29
C GLY A 55 5.15 10.77 7.90
N SER A 56 4.03 10.71 8.59
CA SER A 56 2.95 9.76 8.31
C SER A 56 1.59 10.43 8.26
N PHE A 57 0.65 9.79 7.60
CA PHE A 57 -0.76 10.19 7.58
C PHE A 57 -1.65 8.97 7.42
N ARG A 58 -2.90 9.12 7.84
CA ARG A 58 -3.94 8.10 7.64
C ARG A 58 -4.85 8.51 6.50
N HIS A 59 -5.19 7.56 5.65
CA HIS A 59 -6.17 7.82 4.58
C HIS A 59 -6.96 6.59 4.21
N VAL A 60 -8.11 6.82 3.56
CA VAL A 60 -8.91 5.75 2.98
C VAL A 60 -8.26 5.32 1.66
N ALA A 61 -8.12 4.01 1.48
CA ALA A 61 -7.72 3.40 0.23
C ALA A 61 -8.76 2.36 -0.20
N GLU A 62 -8.82 2.08 -1.49
CA GLU A 62 -9.61 1.00 -2.08
C GLU A 62 -8.65 0.11 -2.87
N ILE A 63 -8.62 -1.18 -2.51
CA ILE A 63 -7.77 -2.19 -3.10
C ILE A 63 -8.69 -3.29 -3.64
N ASP A 64 -8.75 -3.41 -4.97
CA ASP A 64 -9.58 -4.41 -5.68
C ASP A 64 -11.04 -4.44 -5.16
N GLY A 65 -11.65 -3.25 -4.98
CA GLY A 65 -13.03 -3.08 -4.52
C GLY A 65 -13.23 -3.06 -3.01
N HIS A 66 -12.18 -3.34 -2.23
CA HIS A 66 -12.23 -3.32 -0.76
C HIS A 66 -11.69 -2.01 -0.21
N VAL A 67 -12.53 -1.28 0.52
CA VAL A 67 -12.16 -0.03 1.18
C VAL A 67 -11.40 -0.36 2.47
N CYS A 68 -10.36 0.38 2.81
CA CYS A 68 -9.62 0.22 4.06
C CYS A 68 -9.04 1.57 4.51
N ARG A 69 -8.83 1.76 5.81
CA ARG A 69 -8.08 2.91 6.33
C ARG A 69 -6.66 2.48 6.59
N LEU A 70 -5.71 3.10 5.91
CA LEU A 70 -4.30 2.76 5.97
C LEU A 70 -3.50 3.93 6.54
N ASP A 71 -2.55 3.59 7.41
CA ASP A 71 -1.48 4.50 7.81
C ASP A 71 -0.34 4.38 6.80
N PHE A 72 0.01 5.50 6.18
CA PHE A 72 1.09 5.63 5.20
C PHE A 72 2.25 6.43 5.79
N GLN A 73 3.47 5.95 5.58
CA GLN A 73 4.68 6.75 5.76
C GLN A 73 5.07 7.39 4.43
N VAL A 74 5.28 8.70 4.46
CA VAL A 74 5.70 9.46 3.28
C VAL A 74 7.21 9.40 3.19
N VAL A 75 7.72 8.90 2.08
CA VAL A 75 9.16 8.78 1.83
C VAL A 75 9.60 9.72 0.70
N PRO A 76 10.87 10.13 0.64
CA PRO A 76 11.40 10.88 -0.50
C PRO A 76 11.07 10.17 -1.82
N SER A 77 10.70 10.92 -2.86
CA SER A 77 10.27 10.34 -4.14
C SER A 77 11.30 9.41 -4.78
N ALA A 78 12.59 9.68 -4.58
CA ALA A 78 13.68 8.85 -5.10
C ALA A 78 13.82 7.49 -4.39
N ALA A 79 13.25 7.36 -3.18
CA ALA A 79 13.38 6.15 -2.34
C ALA A 79 12.60 4.95 -2.86
N LEU A 80 11.59 5.17 -3.72
CA LEU A 80 10.73 4.12 -4.27
C LEU A 80 10.63 4.21 -5.79
N LYS A 81 10.71 3.05 -6.44
CA LYS A 81 10.41 2.92 -7.88
C LYS A 81 8.90 2.97 -8.16
N PHE A 82 8.09 2.46 -7.24
CA PHE A 82 6.62 2.48 -7.32
C PHE A 82 6.04 3.74 -6.67
N GLU A 83 4.82 4.13 -7.04
CA GLU A 83 4.14 5.29 -6.43
C GLU A 83 3.80 5.04 -4.96
N ALA A 84 3.44 3.80 -4.63
CA ALA A 84 3.18 3.35 -3.27
C ALA A 84 3.60 1.88 -3.05
N ILE A 85 3.84 1.52 -1.80
CA ILE A 85 3.91 0.15 -1.31
C ILE A 85 2.77 -0.05 -0.32
N ILE A 86 1.98 -1.11 -0.50
CA ILE A 86 1.00 -1.55 0.49
C ILE A 86 1.62 -2.75 1.21
N GLY A 87 1.98 -2.55 2.47
CA GLY A 87 2.62 -3.55 3.32
C GLY A 87 1.59 -4.46 4.00
N SER A 88 2.04 -5.43 4.78
CA SER A 88 1.19 -6.39 5.49
C SER A 88 0.46 -5.84 6.72
N ALA A 89 0.71 -4.59 7.16
CA ALA A 89 0.01 -4.03 8.33
C ALA A 89 -1.53 -4.01 8.19
N PHE A 90 -2.06 -3.92 6.96
CA PHE A 90 -3.51 -4.01 6.75
C PHE A 90 -4.07 -5.43 6.91
N LEU A 91 -3.22 -6.47 6.83
CA LEU A 91 -3.61 -7.87 7.06
C LEU A 91 -3.98 -8.11 8.52
N ALA A 92 -3.24 -7.49 9.45
CA ALA A 92 -3.45 -7.66 10.89
C ALA A 92 -4.67 -6.90 11.44
N HIS A 93 -5.26 -5.98 10.67
CA HIS A 93 -6.33 -5.08 11.11
C HIS A 93 -7.66 -5.29 10.38
N ALA A 94 -7.86 -6.43 9.73
CA ALA A 94 -9.18 -6.76 9.25
C ALA A 94 -10.09 -7.21 10.41
N PRO A 95 -11.36 -6.80 10.45
CA PRO A 95 -12.26 -6.63 9.31
C PRO A 95 -12.27 -5.18 8.80
N CYS A 96 -12.62 -4.99 7.53
CA CYS A 96 -13.17 -3.72 7.09
C CYS A 96 -14.67 -3.73 7.36
N PRO A 97 -15.20 -2.86 8.24
CA PRO A 97 -16.61 -2.60 8.33
C PRO A 97 -16.87 -1.13 8.01
N PHE A 98 -17.42 -0.85 6.83
CA PHE A 98 -18.48 0.15 6.76
C PHE A 98 -19.86 -0.50 6.97
N HIS A 99 -19.91 -1.75 7.43
CA HIS A 99 -21.10 -2.36 8.00
C HIS A 99 -20.90 -2.54 9.50
N GLU A 100 -21.74 -1.90 10.31
CA GLU A 100 -21.79 -2.00 11.76
C GLU A 100 -22.17 -3.40 12.23
N GLU A 101 -21.34 -4.42 12.01
CA GLU A 101 -21.52 -5.70 12.70
C GLU A 101 -20.18 -6.21 13.25
N LYS A 102 -20.22 -6.50 14.55
CA LYS A 102 -19.10 -6.96 15.36
C LYS A 102 -18.70 -8.38 14.94
N VAL A 103 -17.79 -8.50 13.97
CA VAL A 103 -17.16 -9.78 13.62
C VAL A 103 -15.69 -9.76 14.10
N LYS A 104 -15.26 -10.86 14.71
CA LYS A 104 -13.88 -11.05 15.20
C LYS A 104 -12.87 -10.96 14.05
N PRO A 105 -11.63 -10.50 14.31
CA PRO A 105 -10.63 -10.28 13.27
C PRO A 105 -10.03 -11.61 12.83
N GLU A 106 -10.65 -12.22 11.85
CA GLU A 106 -10.05 -13.30 11.07
C GLU A 106 -9.57 -12.66 9.76
N SER A 107 -8.29 -12.84 9.42
CA SER A 107 -7.70 -12.31 8.19
C SER A 107 -8.60 -12.70 7.00
N PRO A 108 -9.23 -11.74 6.29
CA PRO A 108 -10.26 -12.06 5.32
C PRO A 108 -9.66 -12.84 4.15
N ASP A 109 -10.31 -13.94 3.79
CA ASP A 109 -9.93 -14.78 2.65
C ASP A 109 -9.74 -14.00 1.34
N TRP A 110 -10.48 -12.89 1.16
CA TRP A 110 -10.36 -12.02 -0.01
C TRP A 110 -8.95 -11.42 -0.18
N ILE A 111 -8.24 -11.17 0.92
CA ILE A 111 -6.90 -10.59 0.84
C ILE A 111 -5.90 -11.62 0.29
N PHE A 112 -5.92 -12.84 0.83
CA PHE A 112 -5.07 -13.92 0.34
C PHE A 112 -5.33 -14.19 -1.15
N ASN A 113 -6.60 -14.17 -1.57
CA ASN A 113 -6.97 -14.33 -2.98
C ASN A 113 -6.39 -13.22 -3.87
N ILE A 114 -6.41 -11.95 -3.45
CA ILE A 114 -5.77 -10.87 -4.22
C ILE A 114 -4.26 -11.09 -4.36
N PHE A 115 -3.59 -11.48 -3.28
CA PHE A 115 -2.15 -11.72 -3.30
C PHE A 115 -1.80 -12.86 -4.26
N GLU A 116 -2.53 -13.98 -4.20
CA GLU A 116 -2.32 -15.12 -5.09
C GLU A 116 -2.68 -14.81 -6.54
N GLU A 117 -3.79 -14.12 -6.80
CA GLU A 117 -4.16 -13.70 -8.15
C GLU A 117 -3.12 -12.78 -8.79
N ARG A 118 -2.62 -11.79 -8.03
CA ARG A 118 -1.60 -10.86 -8.53
C ARG A 118 -0.24 -11.53 -8.67
N ARG A 119 0.09 -12.50 -7.82
CA ARG A 119 1.28 -13.36 -7.96
C ARG A 119 1.19 -14.19 -9.23
N ALA A 120 0.07 -14.88 -9.47
CA ALA A 120 -0.15 -15.69 -10.67
C ALA A 120 -0.10 -14.86 -11.97
N ARG A 121 -0.60 -13.61 -11.94
CA ARG A 121 -0.50 -12.70 -13.09
C ARG A 121 0.93 -12.26 -13.41
N ARG A 122 1.84 -12.22 -12.43
CA ARG A 122 3.28 -11.93 -12.66
C ARG A 122 4.06 -13.12 -13.23
N VAL A 123 3.55 -14.34 -13.10
CA VAL A 123 4.25 -15.57 -13.49
C VAL A 123 3.81 -16.08 -14.87
N ARG A 124 2.83 -15.44 -15.56
CA ARG A 124 2.53 -15.83 -16.93
C ARG A 124 3.77 -15.60 -17.81
N PRO A 125 4.32 -16.62 -18.47
CA PRO A 125 5.45 -16.45 -19.35
C PRO A 125 5.04 -15.56 -20.52
N ALA A 126 5.95 -14.72 -20.98
CA ALA A 126 5.82 -14.06 -22.28
C ALA A 126 5.54 -15.15 -23.30
N THR A 127 4.34 -15.14 -23.88
CA THR A 127 4.03 -16.03 -25.00
C THR A 127 5.00 -15.66 -26.12
N HIS A 128 5.91 -16.58 -26.41
CA HIS A 128 6.69 -16.56 -27.63
C HIS A 128 5.71 -16.47 -28.80
N SER A 129 5.71 -15.32 -29.47
CA SER A 129 5.22 -15.22 -30.84
C SER A 129 6.27 -15.87 -31.71
N GLU A 130 6.05 -17.11 -32.13
CA GLU A 130 6.75 -17.68 -33.27
C GLU A 130 5.88 -17.52 -34.51
N CYS A 131 6.54 -17.09 -35.58
CA CYS A 131 6.03 -16.78 -36.90
C CYS A 131 5.53 -18.02 -37.65
#